data_AF-K5W1A9-F1
#
_entry.id   AF-K5W1A9-F1
#
_cell.length_a   1.000
_cell.length_b   1.000
_cell.length_c   1.000
_cell.angle_alpha   90.00
_cell.angle_beta   90.00
_cell.angle_gamma   90.00
#
_symmetry.space_group_name_H-M   'P 1'
#
loop_
_entity.id
_entity.type
_entity.pdbx_description
1 polymer ?
#
loop_
_entity_poly.entity_id
_entity_poly.type
_entity_poly.pdbx_seq_one_letter_code
_entity_poly.pdbx_strand_id
1 'polypeptide(L)'
;MPNTSGTRLPEEIIHAIVIRLDDRESGYGGTWPYRPKRPPKHGLASCSLTCRHWAKIVRPILFYSLTLRTAEDLSQLSAFLGAPDFLGCSLGRCILDLDVVEDRSSPGVPWSHRFPLIIHQQLRLSSYVTWTMNGTPADNQVQPTSNPLLFPSALLPRTLPMSTMRLERVSLCNLRLPSARSLISFVKHLHIAQLKLDNIVFPEESLFLRHVPQASSSLRTASHDRHEQFFFSNCIRQLSNLPFWLKLSTLLLTNQRHPPLDDDIEQLVAKHLHLLRSLHQCEDSIPELRVYHTGFSNGEHVSINILHVSESHGCVVTTLKQKYKYSFLHKTGTSGQYDSVLVKRTTGSN
;
A
#
# COMPACT_ATOMS: atom_id res chain seq x y z
N MET A 1 34.11 42.17 -28.76
CA MET A 1 33.68 40.78 -28.46
C MET A 1 32.54 40.86 -27.46
N PRO A 2 31.28 40.62 -27.86
CA PRO A 2 30.17 40.64 -26.93
C PRO A 2 30.31 39.47 -25.96
N ASN A 3 30.32 39.77 -24.66
CA ASN A 3 30.31 38.77 -23.60
C ASN A 3 28.98 38.01 -23.66
N THR A 4 28.92 36.94 -24.46
CA THR A 4 27.84 35.95 -24.43
C THR A 4 28.02 35.11 -23.16
N SER A 5 27.77 35.72 -22.01
CA SER A 5 27.60 34.99 -20.77
C SER A 5 26.37 34.11 -20.94
N GLY A 6 26.54 32.79 -21.01
CA GLY A 6 25.48 31.77 -21.08
C GLY A 6 24.54 31.73 -19.86
N THR A 7 24.44 32.83 -19.11
CA THR A 7 23.72 33.03 -17.86
C THR A 7 22.29 33.55 -18.05
N ARG A 8 21.82 33.72 -19.29
CA ARG A 8 20.50 34.30 -19.61
C ARG A 8 19.55 33.30 -20.27
N LEU A 9 19.48 32.07 -19.77
CA LEU A 9 18.34 31.22 -20.11
C LEU A 9 17.15 31.62 -19.21
N PRO A 10 15.94 31.78 -19.77
CA PRO A 10 14.73 31.95 -18.97
C PRO A 10 14.51 30.76 -18.03
N GLU A 11 13.92 31.02 -16.86
CA GLU A 11 13.68 30.00 -15.83
C GLU A 11 12.82 28.85 -16.37
N GLU A 12 11.89 29.15 -17.27
CA GLU A 12 11.02 28.18 -17.94
C GLU A 12 11.80 27.21 -18.83
N ILE A 13 12.85 27.69 -19.51
CA ILE A 13 13.72 26.85 -20.35
C ILE A 13 14.58 25.95 -19.47
N ILE A 14 15.11 26.47 -18.38
CA ILE A 14 15.87 25.68 -17.41
C ILE A 14 14.97 24.60 -16.81
N HIS A 15 13.77 24.96 -16.38
CA HIS A 15 12.79 24.03 -15.84
C HIS A 15 12.40 22.95 -16.87
N ALA A 16 12.18 23.33 -18.14
CA ALA A 16 11.91 22.39 -19.21
C ALA A 16 13.09 21.42 -19.46
N ILE A 17 14.34 21.90 -19.42
CA ILE A 17 15.52 21.05 -19.52
C ILE A 17 15.55 20.05 -18.35
N VAL A 18 15.33 20.52 -17.13
CA VAL A 18 15.38 19.68 -15.94
C VAL A 18 14.27 18.62 -15.94
N ILE A 19 13.03 18.98 -16.33
CA ILE A 19 11.93 18.00 -16.49
C ILE A 19 12.28 16.97 -17.56
N ARG A 20 12.82 17.39 -18.70
CA ARG A 20 13.19 16.46 -19.78
C ARG A 20 14.31 15.50 -19.39
N LEU A 21 15.20 15.93 -18.50
CA LEU A 21 16.22 15.05 -17.91
C LEU A 21 15.60 14.04 -16.94
N ASP A 22 14.50 14.38 -16.25
CA ASP A 22 13.76 13.48 -15.37
C ASP A 22 12.91 12.46 -16.18
N ASP A 23 12.17 12.92 -17.20
CA ASP A 23 11.24 12.07 -17.98
C ASP A 23 11.93 10.94 -18.76
N ARG A 24 13.15 11.17 -19.27
CA ARG A 24 13.80 10.33 -20.29
C ARG A 24 14.17 8.93 -19.81
N GLU A 25 14.12 8.67 -18.51
CA GLU A 25 14.50 7.40 -17.91
C GLU A 25 13.30 6.61 -17.35
N SER A 26 12.08 7.15 -17.46
CA SER A 26 10.84 6.43 -17.14
C SER A 26 10.36 5.62 -18.36
N GLY A 27 10.93 4.45 -18.56
CA GLY A 27 10.48 3.52 -19.61
C GLY A 27 8.98 3.24 -19.50
N TYR A 28 8.22 3.63 -20.54
CA TYR A 28 6.80 3.32 -20.72
C TYR A 28 6.59 1.80 -20.84
N GLY A 29 6.49 1.09 -19.73
CA GLY A 29 6.33 -0.36 -19.75
C GLY A 29 6.01 -0.92 -18.38
N GLY A 30 4.78 -0.69 -17.90
CA GLY A 30 4.33 -1.33 -16.67
C GLY A 30 2.95 -0.88 -16.26
N THR A 31 1.97 -1.75 -16.47
CA THR A 31 0.64 -1.72 -15.86
C THR A 31 0.70 -1.30 -14.38
N TRP A 32 -0.09 -0.28 -14.03
CA TRP A 32 -0.50 0.02 -12.65
C TRP A 32 -0.81 -1.28 -11.90
N PRO A 33 -0.29 -1.52 -10.67
CA PRO A 33 0.08 -0.54 -9.64
C PRO A 33 1.60 -0.41 -9.39
N TYR A 34 2.44 -0.84 -10.33
CA TYR A 34 3.88 -0.71 -10.20
C TYR A 34 4.28 0.76 -10.32
N ARG A 35 4.83 1.35 -9.23
CA ARG A 35 5.46 2.67 -9.33
C ARG A 35 6.56 2.56 -10.41
N PRO A 36 6.57 3.42 -11.44
CA PRO A 36 7.63 3.40 -12.44
C PRO A 36 8.97 3.51 -11.71
N LYS A 37 9.93 2.66 -12.08
CA LYS A 37 11.31 2.77 -11.56
C LYS A 37 11.78 4.17 -11.90
N ARG A 38 12.05 4.95 -10.85
CA ARG A 38 12.40 6.35 -11.02
C ARG A 38 13.78 6.46 -11.68
N PRO A 39 13.95 7.44 -12.56
CA PRO A 39 15.23 7.74 -13.19
C PRO A 39 16.33 7.97 -12.14
N PRO A 40 17.56 7.41 -12.30
CA PRO A 40 18.71 7.84 -11.51
C PRO A 40 18.96 9.36 -11.56
N LYS A 41 18.85 10.02 -10.40
CA LYS A 41 18.97 11.49 -10.22
C LYS A 41 20.40 12.05 -10.37
N HIS A 42 21.36 11.27 -10.88
CA HIS A 42 22.78 11.61 -10.77
C HIS A 42 23.18 12.91 -11.48
N GLY A 43 22.60 13.20 -12.66
CA GLY A 43 22.90 14.44 -13.39
C GLY A 43 22.34 15.70 -12.72
N LEU A 44 21.17 15.60 -12.11
CA LEU A 44 20.49 16.72 -11.46
C LEU A 44 21.24 17.20 -10.20
N ALA A 45 21.83 16.25 -9.45
CA ALA A 45 22.64 16.60 -8.29
C ALA A 45 23.82 17.50 -8.69
N SER A 46 24.53 17.18 -9.78
CA SER A 46 25.61 18.03 -10.31
C SER A 46 25.12 19.41 -10.73
N CYS A 47 23.97 19.52 -11.39
CA CYS A 47 23.38 20.82 -11.73
C CYS A 47 23.13 21.68 -10.49
N SER A 48 22.62 21.07 -9.41
CA SER A 48 22.32 21.79 -8.16
C SER A 48 23.57 22.38 -7.49
N LEU A 49 24.76 21.84 -7.76
CA LEU A 49 26.03 22.31 -7.20
C LEU A 49 26.64 23.48 -7.98
N THR A 50 26.13 23.80 -9.17
CA THR A 50 26.72 24.84 -10.03
C THR A 50 26.52 26.25 -9.45
N CYS A 51 25.30 26.59 -9.02
CA CYS A 51 25.01 27.84 -8.31
C CYS A 51 23.67 27.76 -7.56
N ARG A 52 23.40 28.78 -6.73
CA ARG A 52 22.18 28.88 -5.91
C ARG A 52 20.89 28.84 -6.74
N HIS A 53 20.92 29.43 -7.95
CA HIS A 53 19.76 29.46 -8.84
C HIS A 53 19.39 28.06 -9.33
N TRP A 54 20.38 27.29 -9.82
CA TRP A 54 20.18 25.89 -10.20
C TRP A 54 19.75 25.03 -9.00
N ALA A 55 20.36 25.23 -7.83
CA ALA A 55 19.96 24.53 -6.61
C ALA A 55 18.46 24.75 -6.29
N LYS A 56 17.98 26.00 -6.40
CA LYS A 56 16.58 26.35 -6.15
C LYS A 56 15.61 25.64 -7.10
N ILE A 57 15.94 25.62 -8.40
CA ILE A 57 15.07 25.00 -9.44
C ILE A 57 15.08 23.47 -9.34
N VAL A 58 16.24 22.88 -9.08
CA VAL A 58 16.43 21.42 -9.13
C VAL A 58 16.01 20.74 -7.83
N ARG A 59 16.03 21.46 -6.68
CA ARG A 59 15.69 20.89 -5.36
C ARG A 59 14.30 20.22 -5.30
N PRO A 60 13.19 20.82 -5.78
CA PRO A 60 11.89 20.16 -5.78
C PRO A 60 11.89 18.82 -6.51
N ILE A 61 12.68 18.70 -7.58
CA ILE A 61 12.75 17.49 -8.42
C ILE A 61 13.63 16.43 -7.75
N LEU A 62 14.79 16.84 -7.22
CA LEU A 62 15.68 15.96 -6.45
C LEU A 62 15.01 15.37 -5.21
N PHE A 63 14.21 16.17 -4.51
CA PHE A 63 13.57 15.77 -3.25
C PHE A 63 12.09 15.40 -3.40
N TYR A 64 11.54 15.44 -4.63
CA TYR A 64 10.15 15.07 -4.92
C TYR A 64 9.77 13.75 -4.24
N SER A 65 10.68 12.78 -4.33
CA SER A 65 10.53 11.51 -3.64
C SER A 65 11.79 11.06 -2.96
N LEU A 66 11.62 10.56 -1.73
CA LEU A 66 12.67 10.06 -0.88
C LEU A 66 12.33 8.66 -0.39
N THR A 67 13.34 7.83 -0.25
CA THR A 67 13.23 6.51 0.39
C THR A 67 14.10 6.49 1.62
N LEU A 68 13.52 6.21 2.78
CA LEU A 68 14.22 6.06 4.06
C LEU A 68 14.33 4.58 4.38
N ARG A 69 15.55 4.05 4.50
CA ARG A 69 15.82 2.63 4.74
C ARG A 69 16.40 2.38 6.12
N THR A 70 16.98 3.40 6.74
CA THR A 70 17.66 3.31 8.02
C THR A 70 17.19 4.37 9.01
N ALA A 71 17.47 4.13 10.29
CA ALA A 71 17.27 5.13 11.34
C ALA A 71 18.13 6.39 11.12
N GLU A 72 19.29 6.24 10.47
CA GLU A 72 20.19 7.34 10.14
C GLU A 72 19.59 8.22 9.04
N ASP A 73 19.02 7.63 7.99
CA ASP A 73 18.32 8.39 6.93
C ASP A 73 17.20 9.25 7.52
N LEU A 74 16.44 8.70 8.47
CA LEU A 74 15.36 9.39 9.16
C LEU A 74 15.91 10.55 10.02
N SER A 75 17.04 10.34 10.69
CA SER A 75 17.69 11.36 11.53
C SER A 75 18.27 12.49 10.68
N GLN A 76 18.91 12.17 9.56
CA GLN A 76 19.40 13.13 8.57
C GLN A 76 18.26 13.94 7.95
N LEU A 77 17.16 13.28 7.57
CA LEU A 77 15.98 13.97 7.06
C LEU A 77 15.44 14.96 8.11
N SER A 78 15.30 14.52 9.36
CA SER A 78 14.86 15.41 10.46
C SER A 78 15.77 16.62 10.63
N ALA A 79 17.09 16.42 10.58
CA ALA A 79 18.06 17.51 10.64
C ALA A 79 17.90 18.48 9.45
N PHE A 80 17.72 17.97 8.23
CA PHE A 80 17.51 18.81 7.05
C PHE A 80 16.18 19.56 7.06
N LEU A 81 15.14 18.99 7.65
CA LEU A 81 13.84 19.64 7.81
C LEU A 81 13.86 20.72 8.89
N GLY A 82 14.68 20.55 9.94
CA GLY A 82 14.90 21.55 10.98
C GLY A 82 15.86 22.67 10.58
N ALA A 83 16.64 22.50 9.52
CA ALA A 83 17.57 23.52 9.05
C ALA A 83 16.83 24.74 8.44
N PRO A 84 17.33 25.96 8.65
CA PRO A 84 16.75 27.15 8.05
C PRO A 84 16.80 27.09 6.52
N ASP A 85 15.77 27.61 5.87
CA ASP A 85 15.65 27.56 4.42
C ASP A 85 16.45 28.68 3.74
N PHE A 86 17.52 28.30 3.05
CA PHE A 86 18.40 29.23 2.33
C PHE A 86 18.02 29.46 0.87
N LEU A 87 17.03 28.73 0.34
CA LEU A 87 16.65 28.77 -1.09
C LEU A 87 15.23 29.31 -1.31
N GLY A 88 14.52 29.68 -0.24
CA GLY A 88 13.16 30.22 -0.29
C GLY A 88 12.07 29.17 -0.56
N CYS A 89 12.43 27.88 -0.58
CA CYS A 89 11.50 26.77 -0.50
C CYS A 89 12.00 25.72 0.50
N SER A 90 11.22 25.50 1.58
CA SER A 90 11.58 24.53 2.61
C SER A 90 11.62 23.12 2.04
N LEU A 91 12.56 22.30 2.53
CA LEU A 91 12.72 20.93 2.03
C LEU A 91 11.43 20.12 2.17
N GLY A 92 10.69 20.31 3.26
CA GLY A 92 9.43 19.61 3.49
C GLY A 92 8.36 19.89 2.43
N ARG A 93 8.40 21.05 1.75
CA ARG A 93 7.49 21.34 0.62
C ARG A 93 7.92 20.66 -0.68
N CYS A 94 9.19 20.29 -0.78
CA CYS A 94 9.72 19.57 -1.94
C CYS A 94 9.39 18.08 -1.88
N ILE A 95 9.13 17.52 -0.69
CA ILE A 95 8.89 16.09 -0.50
C ILE A 95 7.39 15.80 -0.70
N LEU A 96 7.06 15.25 -1.85
CA LEU A 96 5.69 14.85 -2.18
C LEU A 96 5.45 13.35 -2.03
N ASP A 97 6.48 12.52 -2.14
CA ASP A 97 6.37 11.06 -2.00
C ASP A 97 7.47 10.49 -1.11
N LEU A 98 7.08 10.02 0.07
CA LEU A 98 8.01 9.49 1.06
C LEU A 98 7.78 8.00 1.26
N ASP A 99 8.77 7.21 0.88
CA ASP A 99 8.77 5.76 1.06
C ASP A 99 9.63 5.38 2.26
N VAL A 100 9.03 4.75 3.26
CA VAL A 100 9.71 4.29 4.47
C VAL A 100 9.81 2.79 4.39
N VAL A 101 11.03 2.27 4.26
CA VAL A 101 11.29 0.85 4.12
C VAL A 101 12.04 0.37 5.35
N GLU A 102 11.36 -0.38 6.21
CA GLU A 102 11.97 -1.04 7.36
C GLU A 102 12.24 -2.50 7.03
N ASP A 103 13.51 -2.87 6.97
CA ASP A 103 13.94 -4.26 6.84
C ASP A 103 14.20 -4.86 8.23
N ARG A 104 13.34 -5.79 8.62
CA ARG A 104 13.40 -6.55 9.89
C ARG A 104 14.17 -7.85 9.76
N SER A 105 14.74 -8.13 8.59
CA SER A 105 15.68 -9.24 8.43
C SER A 105 17.05 -8.96 9.04
N SER A 106 17.42 -7.68 9.12
CA SER A 106 18.62 -7.23 9.80
C SER A 106 18.42 -7.26 11.33
N PRO A 107 19.44 -7.64 12.13
CA PRO A 107 19.35 -7.73 13.60
C PRO A 107 19.23 -6.37 14.33
N GLY A 108 18.78 -5.32 13.65
CA GLY A 108 18.62 -3.97 14.19
C GLY A 108 17.32 -3.78 14.98
N VAL A 109 17.32 -2.75 15.85
CA VAL A 109 16.09 -2.30 16.53
C VAL A 109 15.15 -1.67 15.49
N PRO A 110 13.86 -2.08 15.44
CA PRO A 110 12.88 -1.42 14.58
C PRO A 110 12.84 0.08 14.86
N TRP A 111 13.08 0.90 13.85
CA TRP A 111 13.21 2.37 13.96
C TRP A 111 12.00 3.09 13.39
N SER A 112 11.16 2.41 12.61
CA SER A 112 10.02 2.99 11.92
C SER A 112 8.98 3.61 12.86
N HIS A 113 8.95 3.20 14.14
CA HIS A 113 8.10 3.83 15.16
C HIS A 113 8.43 5.31 15.41
N ARG A 114 9.65 5.77 15.06
CA ARG A 114 10.07 7.18 15.19
C ARG A 114 9.56 8.05 14.04
N PHE A 115 9.25 7.43 12.90
CA PHE A 115 8.88 8.13 11.69
C PHE A 115 7.62 9.01 11.83
N PRO A 116 6.52 8.56 12.46
CA PRO A 116 5.35 9.39 12.66
C PRO A 116 5.68 10.72 13.38
N LEU A 117 6.53 10.68 14.41
CA LEU A 117 6.89 11.87 15.19
C LEU A 117 7.51 12.96 14.31
N ILE A 118 8.39 12.59 13.37
CA ILE A 118 9.03 13.53 12.45
C ILE A 118 8.02 14.09 11.44
N ILE A 119 7.16 13.23 10.89
CA ILE A 119 6.12 13.67 9.95
C ILE A 119 5.22 14.71 10.61
N HIS A 120 4.71 14.42 11.81
CA HIS A 120 3.80 15.33 12.52
C HIS A 120 4.40 16.72 12.75
N GLN A 121 5.66 16.76 13.15
CA GLN A 121 6.29 17.98 13.61
C GLN A 121 6.80 18.83 12.44
N GLN A 122 7.24 18.20 11.35
CA GLN A 122 8.09 18.88 10.36
C GLN A 122 7.59 18.76 8.92
N LEU A 123 6.80 17.72 8.60
CA LEU A 123 6.26 17.53 7.26
C LEU A 123 4.79 17.93 7.24
N ARG A 124 4.43 18.79 6.29
CA ARG A 124 3.01 19.10 6.08
C ARG A 124 2.31 17.85 5.54
N LEU A 125 1.06 17.66 5.95
CA LEU A 125 0.22 16.48 5.67
C LEU A 125 -0.06 16.17 4.18
N SER A 126 0.55 16.88 3.23
CA SER A 126 0.32 16.73 1.80
C SER A 126 1.14 15.64 1.13
N SER A 127 2.11 15.03 1.81
CA SER A 127 2.97 14.01 1.21
C SER A 127 2.27 12.65 1.14
N TYR A 128 2.41 11.97 0.01
CA TYR A 128 2.06 10.56 -0.14
C TYR A 128 3.09 9.72 0.62
N VAL A 129 2.64 9.10 1.71
CA VAL A 129 3.53 8.27 2.52
C VAL A 129 3.26 6.80 2.24
N THR A 130 4.30 6.10 1.79
CA THR A 130 4.32 4.63 1.71
C THR A 130 5.16 4.09 2.85
N TRP A 131 4.66 3.07 3.54
CA TRP A 131 5.40 2.40 4.60
C TRP A 131 5.48 0.91 4.32
N THR A 132 6.67 0.42 4.03
CA THR A 132 6.97 -0.98 3.76
C THR A 132 7.72 -1.59 4.94
N MET A 133 7.22 -2.70 5.49
CA MET A 133 7.93 -3.53 6.46
C MET A 133 8.23 -4.88 5.83
N ASN A 134 9.51 -5.24 5.74
CA ASN A 134 9.96 -6.53 5.23
C ASN A 134 10.46 -7.38 6.39
N GLY A 135 9.99 -8.61 6.52
CA GLY A 135 10.54 -9.60 7.44
C GLY A 135 11.46 -10.62 6.77
N THR A 136 11.89 -11.59 7.55
CA THR A 136 12.59 -12.78 7.04
C THR A 136 11.59 -13.76 6.42
N PRO A 137 11.81 -14.23 5.18
CA PRO A 137 10.97 -15.27 4.59
C PRO A 137 11.04 -16.54 5.46
N ALA A 138 9.87 -17.16 5.67
CA ALA A 138 9.71 -18.30 6.58
C ALA A 138 10.54 -19.53 6.16
N ASP A 139 10.80 -19.69 4.86
CA ASP A 139 11.38 -20.92 4.30
C ASP A 139 12.88 -21.09 4.60
N ASN A 140 13.55 -20.01 5.06
CA ASN A 140 14.99 -20.05 5.35
C ASN A 140 15.33 -20.41 6.82
N GLN A 141 14.34 -20.63 7.69
CA GLN A 141 14.57 -20.97 9.10
C GLN A 141 14.43 -22.48 9.36
N VAL A 142 15.39 -23.27 8.88
CA VAL A 142 15.38 -24.74 9.05
C VAL A 142 15.97 -25.21 10.40
N GLN A 143 16.24 -24.33 11.37
CA GLN A 143 16.82 -24.77 12.66
C GLN A 143 15.98 -24.41 13.89
N PRO A 144 15.30 -25.39 14.51
CA PRO A 144 14.52 -25.21 15.75
C PRO A 144 15.34 -25.20 17.05
N THR A 145 16.68 -25.22 16.99
CA THR A 145 17.47 -25.82 18.08
C THR A 145 18.14 -24.89 19.09
N SER A 146 17.93 -23.58 19.07
CA SER A 146 18.51 -22.71 20.11
C SER A 146 17.56 -21.62 20.55
N ASN A 147 16.98 -21.85 21.74
CA ASN A 147 16.30 -20.91 22.64
C ASN A 147 15.61 -19.70 21.98
N PRO A 148 14.27 -19.63 22.00
CA PRO A 148 13.51 -18.47 21.59
C PRO A 148 13.67 -17.38 22.66
N LEU A 149 14.85 -16.76 22.74
CA LEU A 149 14.96 -15.43 23.28
C LEU A 149 14.17 -14.55 22.32
N LEU A 150 12.91 -14.37 22.70
CA LEU A 150 11.84 -13.61 22.07
C LEU A 150 12.32 -12.19 21.75
N PHE A 151 13.10 -12.03 20.68
CA PHE A 151 13.41 -10.71 20.19
C PHE A 151 12.09 -10.07 19.72
N PRO A 152 11.77 -8.84 20.16
CA PRO A 152 10.53 -8.13 19.79
C PRO A 152 10.38 -7.81 18.30
N SER A 153 11.33 -8.25 17.45
CA SER A 153 11.39 -7.93 16.02
C SER A 153 10.15 -8.38 15.24
N ALA A 154 9.44 -9.41 15.72
CA ALA A 154 8.19 -9.88 15.11
C ALA A 154 6.95 -9.06 15.49
N LEU A 155 7.04 -8.15 16.46
CA LEU A 155 5.88 -7.38 16.91
C LEU A 155 5.70 -6.13 16.06
N LEU A 156 4.50 -6.00 15.47
CA LEU A 156 4.05 -4.72 14.95
C LEU A 156 3.97 -3.70 16.09
N PRO A 157 4.27 -2.41 15.85
CA PRO A 157 4.08 -1.38 16.86
C PRO A 157 2.63 -1.41 17.37
N ARG A 158 2.44 -1.72 18.67
CA ARG A 158 1.09 -1.89 19.26
C ARG A 158 0.29 -0.60 19.23
N THR A 159 0.97 0.50 19.48
CA THR A 159 0.40 1.84 19.47
C THR A 159 1.38 2.72 18.72
N LEU A 160 0.95 3.23 17.58
CA LEU A 160 1.65 4.36 16.98
C LEU A 160 1.12 5.60 17.67
N PRO A 161 1.99 6.54 18.11
CA PRO A 161 1.58 7.73 18.85
C PRO A 161 0.70 8.72 18.05
N MET A 162 0.13 8.27 16.92
CA MET A 162 -0.39 9.12 15.87
C MET A 162 -1.57 8.49 15.13
N SER A 163 -2.76 8.66 15.69
CA SER A 163 -4.02 8.27 15.05
C SER A 163 -4.46 9.22 13.93
N THR A 164 -3.69 10.27 13.60
CA THR A 164 -4.09 11.30 12.64
C THR A 164 -3.33 11.27 11.33
N MET A 165 -2.22 10.53 11.25
CA MET A 165 -1.40 10.50 10.04
C MET A 165 -2.07 9.63 8.98
N ARG A 166 -2.27 10.22 7.79
CA ARG A 166 -2.76 9.48 6.62
C ARG A 166 -1.57 8.83 5.92
N LEU A 167 -1.61 7.51 5.87
CA LEU A 167 -0.70 6.69 5.07
C LEU A 167 -1.40 6.40 3.75
N GLU A 168 -0.75 6.72 2.63
CA GLU A 168 -1.30 6.36 1.33
C GLU A 168 -1.21 4.85 1.13
N ARG A 169 -0.08 4.25 1.51
CA ARG A 169 0.14 2.83 1.36
C ARG A 169 0.91 2.26 2.55
N VAL A 170 0.49 1.09 3.01
CA VAL A 170 1.22 0.25 3.95
C VAL A 170 1.43 -1.11 3.30
N SER A 171 2.67 -1.57 3.24
CA SER A 171 3.02 -2.89 2.71
C SER A 171 3.71 -3.70 3.80
N LEU A 172 3.13 -4.83 4.17
CA LEU A 172 3.69 -5.78 5.12
C LEU A 172 4.09 -7.03 4.33
N CYS A 173 5.38 -7.35 4.30
CA CYS A 173 5.93 -8.41 3.45
C CYS A 173 6.76 -9.40 4.28
N ASN A 174 6.56 -10.70 4.06
CA ASN A 174 7.36 -11.76 4.69
C ASN A 174 7.39 -11.67 6.23
N LEU A 175 6.27 -11.30 6.86
CA LEU A 175 6.19 -11.19 8.32
C LEU A 175 5.50 -12.41 8.91
N ARG A 176 6.08 -12.94 9.99
CA ARG A 176 5.42 -13.89 10.88
C ARG A 176 4.79 -13.13 12.04
N LEU A 177 3.49 -12.88 11.95
CA LEU A 177 2.76 -12.15 12.97
C LEU A 177 2.26 -13.11 14.05
N PRO A 178 2.28 -12.74 15.34
CA PRO A 178 1.86 -13.63 16.41
C PRO A 178 0.37 -13.99 16.33
N SER A 179 -0.47 -13.09 15.81
CA SER A 179 -1.91 -13.32 15.63
C SER A 179 -2.53 -12.33 14.65
N ALA A 180 -3.68 -12.69 14.06
CA ALA A 180 -4.50 -11.76 13.28
C ALA A 180 -4.92 -10.52 14.10
N ARG A 181 -5.13 -10.69 15.42
CA ARG A 181 -5.48 -9.60 16.33
C ARG A 181 -4.38 -8.54 16.40
N SER A 182 -3.11 -8.94 16.34
CA SER A 182 -1.99 -8.00 16.32
C SER A 182 -1.99 -7.13 15.06
N LEU A 183 -2.28 -7.71 13.90
CA LEU A 183 -2.45 -6.99 12.64
C LEU A 183 -3.64 -6.03 12.70
N ILE A 184 -4.80 -6.51 13.17
CA ILE A 184 -6.00 -5.70 13.32
C ILE A 184 -5.72 -4.52 14.25
N SER A 185 -5.08 -4.76 15.40
CA SER A 185 -4.72 -3.71 16.35
C SER A 185 -3.78 -2.68 15.72
N PHE A 186 -2.80 -3.11 14.94
CA PHE A 186 -1.89 -2.22 14.23
C PHE A 186 -2.64 -1.34 13.21
N VAL A 187 -3.47 -1.95 12.35
CA VAL A 187 -4.23 -1.23 11.31
C VAL A 187 -5.29 -0.31 11.89
N LYS A 188 -5.94 -0.71 12.99
CA LYS A 188 -7.00 0.07 13.65
C LYS A 188 -6.58 1.50 14.01
N HIS A 189 -5.30 1.73 14.29
CA HIS A 189 -4.77 3.03 14.68
C HIS A 189 -4.24 3.86 13.51
N LEU A 190 -4.30 3.31 12.29
CA LEU A 190 -3.78 3.94 11.09
C LEU A 190 -4.93 4.38 10.18
N HIS A 191 -4.74 5.49 9.48
CA HIS A 191 -5.60 5.91 8.37
C HIS A 191 -4.90 5.54 7.07
N ILE A 192 -5.28 4.41 6.48
CA ILE A 192 -4.57 3.83 5.34
C ILE A 192 -5.46 3.85 4.11
N ALA A 193 -4.98 4.38 2.98
CA ALA A 193 -5.68 4.25 1.70
C ALA A 193 -5.43 2.88 1.04
N GLN A 194 -4.22 2.32 1.17
CA GLN A 194 -3.90 1.01 0.61
C GLN A 194 -3.12 0.14 1.61
N LEU A 195 -3.62 -1.06 1.93
CA LEU A 195 -2.89 -2.06 2.71
C LEU A 195 -2.53 -3.24 1.82
N LYS A 196 -1.24 -3.52 1.65
CA LYS A 196 -0.72 -4.73 1.02
C LYS A 196 -0.15 -5.67 2.07
N LEU A 197 -0.59 -6.91 2.05
CA LEU A 197 -0.07 -8.01 2.84
C LEU A 197 0.52 -9.03 1.86
N ASP A 198 1.80 -9.33 1.97
CA ASP A 198 2.52 -10.24 1.08
C ASP A 198 3.23 -11.32 1.88
N ASN A 199 2.88 -12.59 1.67
CA ASN A 199 3.46 -13.73 2.40
C ASN A 199 3.44 -13.54 3.93
N ILE A 200 2.29 -13.15 4.47
CA ILE A 200 2.07 -13.02 5.92
C ILE A 200 1.66 -14.36 6.49
N VAL A 201 2.32 -14.78 7.57
CA VAL A 201 2.05 -16.07 8.24
C VAL A 201 1.61 -15.84 9.68
N PHE A 202 0.57 -16.55 10.10
CA PHE A 202 0.15 -16.62 11.50
C PHE A 202 0.43 -18.04 12.03
N PRO A 203 1.13 -18.22 13.16
CA PRO A 203 1.43 -19.55 13.68
C PRO A 203 0.20 -20.29 14.21
N GLU A 204 -0.85 -19.57 14.62
CA GLU A 204 -2.11 -20.13 15.12
C GLU A 204 -3.27 -19.66 14.22
N GLU A 205 -3.46 -20.31 13.07
CA GLU A 205 -4.38 -19.82 12.03
C GLU A 205 -5.89 -19.95 12.36
N SER A 206 -6.31 -20.69 13.39
CA SER A 206 -7.66 -21.30 13.36
C SER A 206 -8.65 -20.94 14.48
N LEU A 207 -8.25 -20.35 15.60
CA LEU A 207 -9.17 -20.29 16.77
C LEU A 207 -9.75 -18.90 17.10
N PHE A 208 -9.14 -17.80 16.66
CA PHE A 208 -9.35 -16.52 17.36
C PHE A 208 -10.29 -15.51 16.71
N LEU A 209 -10.72 -15.68 15.46
CA LEU A 209 -11.67 -14.73 14.83
C LEU A 209 -13.13 -14.98 15.24
N ARG A 210 -13.43 -15.94 16.12
CA ARG A 210 -14.80 -16.27 16.53
C ARG A 210 -15.44 -15.21 17.43
N HIS A 211 -14.67 -14.39 18.15
CA HIS A 211 -15.21 -13.51 19.20
C HIS A 211 -14.70 -12.07 19.10
N VAL A 212 -14.43 -11.55 17.89
CA VAL A 212 -14.13 -10.12 17.78
C VAL A 212 -15.41 -9.35 18.08
N PRO A 213 -15.46 -8.55 19.17
CA PRO A 213 -16.66 -7.80 19.51
C PRO A 213 -17.00 -6.90 18.32
N GLN A 214 -18.24 -7.03 17.84
CA GLN A 214 -18.74 -6.16 16.79
C GLN A 214 -18.72 -4.74 17.36
N ALA A 215 -17.82 -3.90 16.82
CA ALA A 215 -17.67 -2.54 17.30
C ALA A 215 -18.99 -1.81 17.08
N SER A 216 -19.56 -1.25 18.14
CA SER A 216 -20.73 -0.38 18.04
C SER A 216 -20.33 0.84 17.21
N SER A 217 -20.81 0.89 15.97
CA SER A 217 -20.52 1.96 15.03
C SER A 217 -21.18 3.25 15.53
N SER A 218 -20.40 4.13 16.18
CA SER A 218 -20.84 5.52 16.28
C SER A 218 -20.76 6.13 14.88
N LEU A 219 -21.93 6.42 14.30
CA LEU A 219 -22.05 7.07 13.00
C LEU A 219 -21.37 8.44 13.06
N ARG A 220 -20.11 8.51 12.62
CA ARG A 220 -19.48 9.78 12.25
C ARG A 220 -19.69 9.96 10.76
N THR A 221 -20.25 11.09 10.38
CA THR A 221 -20.39 11.52 8.99
C THR A 221 -19.04 11.45 8.28
N ALA A 222 -18.89 10.43 7.43
CA ALA A 222 -17.66 10.17 6.70
C ALA A 222 -17.48 11.27 5.64
N SER A 223 -16.31 11.90 5.63
CA SER A 223 -15.91 12.80 4.54
C SER A 223 -15.79 11.96 3.26
N HIS A 224 -16.65 12.32 2.30
CA HIS A 224 -16.79 11.70 0.98
C HIS A 224 -15.47 11.78 0.18
N ASP A 225 -15.26 10.77 -0.66
CA ASP A 225 -14.14 10.58 -1.58
C ASP A 225 -12.93 9.81 -1.02
N ARG A 226 -13.19 8.58 -0.52
CA ARG A 226 -12.16 7.67 -0.04
C ARG A 226 -12.19 6.36 -0.81
N HIS A 227 -11.07 6.08 -1.49
CA HIS A 227 -10.78 4.78 -2.07
C HIS A 227 -9.84 4.03 -1.13
N GLU A 228 -10.34 2.97 -0.52
CA GLU A 228 -9.52 2.09 0.32
C GLU A 228 -9.34 0.73 -0.37
N GLN A 229 -8.10 0.24 -0.40
CA GLN A 229 -7.74 -0.97 -1.14
C GLN A 229 -6.90 -1.89 -0.27
N PHE A 230 -7.32 -3.15 -0.17
CA PHE A 230 -6.61 -4.19 0.56
C PHE A 230 -6.14 -5.25 -0.43
N PHE A 231 -4.85 -5.55 -0.43
CA PHE A 231 -4.21 -6.53 -1.28
C PHE A 231 -3.61 -7.62 -0.40
N PHE A 232 -3.95 -8.87 -0.67
CA PHE A 232 -3.45 -10.03 0.04
C PHE A 232 -2.76 -10.94 -0.98
N SER A 233 -1.44 -10.84 -1.11
CA SER A 233 -0.63 -11.59 -2.07
C SER A 233 0.09 -12.74 -1.36
N ASN A 234 0.12 -13.93 -1.95
CA ASN A 234 0.84 -15.11 -1.43
C ASN A 234 0.48 -15.50 0.01
N CYS A 235 -0.65 -15.00 0.52
CA CYS A 235 -1.15 -15.25 1.87
C CYS A 235 -2.06 -16.49 1.94
N ILE A 236 -2.71 -16.82 0.82
CA ILE A 236 -3.69 -17.91 0.72
C ILE A 236 -2.98 -19.11 0.08
N ARG A 237 -2.14 -19.79 0.89
CA ARG A 237 -1.45 -21.01 0.46
C ARG A 237 -2.41 -22.16 0.18
N GLN A 238 -3.53 -22.19 0.89
CA GLN A 238 -4.59 -23.18 0.76
C GLN A 238 -5.96 -22.49 0.70
N LEU A 239 -6.84 -22.96 -0.19
CA LEU A 239 -8.24 -22.51 -0.29
C LEU A 239 -9.02 -22.62 1.03
N SER A 240 -8.67 -23.57 1.91
CA SER A 240 -9.23 -23.71 3.25
C SER A 240 -9.03 -22.48 4.13
N ASN A 241 -7.99 -21.69 3.87
CA ASN A 241 -7.66 -20.48 4.64
C ASN A 241 -8.41 -19.24 4.12
N LEU A 242 -9.11 -19.34 3.00
CA LEU A 242 -9.78 -18.21 2.37
C LEU A 242 -10.91 -17.59 3.22
N PRO A 243 -11.79 -18.38 3.89
CA PRO A 243 -12.77 -17.81 4.82
C PRO A 243 -12.12 -16.98 5.93
N PHE A 244 -10.95 -17.40 6.43
CA PHE A 244 -10.18 -16.64 7.41
C PHE A 244 -9.72 -15.30 6.84
N TRP A 245 -9.13 -15.27 5.64
CA TRP A 245 -8.64 -14.04 5.00
C TRP A 245 -9.77 -13.08 4.62
N LEU A 246 -10.92 -13.60 4.17
CA LEU A 246 -12.11 -12.79 3.92
C LEU A 246 -12.61 -12.14 5.21
N LYS A 247 -12.79 -12.92 6.27
CA LYS A 247 -13.22 -12.40 7.57
C LYS A 247 -12.23 -11.38 8.13
N LEU A 248 -10.92 -11.65 8.00
CA LEU A 248 -9.88 -10.70 8.38
C LEU A 248 -9.99 -9.40 7.57
N SER A 249 -10.22 -9.46 6.26
CA SER A 249 -10.40 -8.28 5.42
C SER A 249 -11.61 -7.44 5.84
N THR A 250 -12.74 -8.08 6.17
CA THR A 250 -13.94 -7.41 6.73
C THR A 250 -13.61 -6.72 8.04
N LEU A 251 -12.85 -7.37 8.91
CA LEU A 251 -12.42 -6.79 10.19
C LEU A 251 -11.46 -5.60 9.98
N LEU A 252 -10.58 -5.65 9.00
CA LEU A 252 -9.68 -4.53 8.69
C LEU A 252 -10.47 -3.34 8.16
N LEU A 253 -11.41 -3.57 7.23
CA LEU A 253 -12.33 -2.56 6.69
C LEU A 253 -13.18 -1.90 7.77
N THR A 254 -13.79 -2.70 8.64
CA THR A 254 -14.63 -2.18 9.74
C THR A 254 -13.84 -1.33 10.73
N ASN A 255 -12.57 -1.67 10.98
CA ASN A 255 -11.69 -0.82 11.79
C ASN A 255 -11.30 0.49 11.09
N GLN A 256 -11.36 0.55 9.77
CA GLN A 256 -11.27 1.80 8.99
C GLN A 256 -12.61 2.55 8.88
N ARG A 257 -13.62 2.14 9.66
CA ARG A 257 -14.98 2.71 9.73
C ARG A 257 -15.87 2.41 8.52
N HIS A 258 -15.58 1.36 7.78
CA HIS A 258 -16.50 0.86 6.76
C HIS A 258 -17.56 -0.05 7.37
N PRO A 259 -18.75 -0.13 6.76
CA PRO A 259 -19.73 -1.13 7.16
C PRO A 259 -19.14 -2.54 7.01
N PRO A 260 -19.47 -3.47 7.93
CA PRO A 260 -19.11 -4.87 7.75
C PRO A 260 -19.78 -5.42 6.49
N LEU A 261 -19.17 -6.45 5.91
CA LEU A 261 -19.87 -7.31 4.97
C LEU A 261 -21.02 -8.00 5.71
N ASP A 262 -22.18 -8.08 5.07
CA ASP A 262 -23.28 -8.87 5.60
C ASP A 262 -23.00 -10.37 5.44
N ASP A 263 -23.64 -11.19 6.30
CA ASP A 263 -23.46 -12.64 6.30
C ASP A 263 -23.85 -13.27 4.94
N ASP A 264 -24.79 -12.66 4.22
CA ASP A 264 -25.24 -13.11 2.89
C ASP A 264 -24.13 -12.97 1.84
N ILE A 265 -23.38 -11.87 1.86
CA ILE A 265 -22.23 -11.65 0.98
C ILE A 265 -21.11 -12.61 1.34
N GLU A 266 -20.83 -12.82 2.63
CA GLU A 266 -19.81 -13.80 3.03
C GLU A 266 -20.17 -15.20 2.53
N GLN A 267 -21.43 -15.63 2.70
CA GLN A 267 -21.92 -16.90 2.16
C GLN A 267 -21.88 -16.96 0.63
N LEU A 268 -22.21 -15.85 -0.05
CA LEU A 268 -22.20 -15.78 -1.50
C LEU A 268 -20.78 -15.87 -2.07
N VAL A 269 -19.83 -15.16 -1.45
CA VAL A 269 -18.40 -15.24 -1.76
C VAL A 269 -17.94 -16.70 -1.62
N ALA A 270 -18.25 -17.34 -0.49
CA ALA A 270 -17.90 -18.74 -0.24
C ALA A 270 -18.47 -19.69 -1.30
N LYS A 271 -19.74 -19.51 -1.70
CA LYS A 271 -20.38 -20.29 -2.78
C LYS A 271 -19.68 -20.09 -4.13
N HIS A 272 -19.35 -18.85 -4.49
CA HIS A 272 -18.64 -18.55 -5.75
C HIS A 272 -17.24 -19.17 -5.79
N LEU A 273 -16.53 -19.13 -4.67
CA LEU A 273 -15.21 -19.74 -4.54
C LEU A 273 -15.27 -21.26 -4.68
N HIS A 274 -16.29 -21.89 -4.09
CA HIS A 274 -16.53 -23.31 -4.26
C HIS A 274 -16.84 -23.68 -5.72
N LEU A 275 -17.63 -22.85 -6.41
CA LEU A 275 -17.91 -23.01 -7.83
C LEU A 275 -16.64 -22.86 -8.67
N LEU A 276 -15.83 -21.82 -8.44
CA LEU A 276 -14.57 -21.60 -9.15
C LEU A 276 -13.61 -22.78 -8.97
N ARG A 277 -13.50 -23.30 -7.73
CA ARG A 277 -12.71 -24.51 -7.44
C ARG A 277 -13.18 -25.70 -8.26
N SER A 278 -14.50 -25.88 -8.37
CA SER A 278 -15.11 -26.99 -9.10
C SER A 278 -14.93 -26.88 -10.62
N LEU A 279 -14.99 -25.65 -11.15
CA LEU A 279 -14.92 -25.38 -12.60
C LEU A 279 -13.50 -25.44 -13.15
N HIS A 280 -12.50 -24.96 -12.41
CA HIS A 280 -11.17 -24.73 -12.96
C HIS A 280 -10.13 -25.79 -12.57
N GLN A 281 -10.50 -26.80 -11.79
CA GLN A 281 -9.54 -27.73 -11.16
C GLN A 281 -8.34 -26.97 -10.56
N CYS A 282 -8.57 -25.74 -10.08
CA CYS A 282 -7.48 -24.85 -9.69
C CYS A 282 -6.63 -25.54 -8.63
N GLU A 283 -5.31 -25.45 -8.81
CA GLU A 283 -4.36 -25.73 -7.74
C GLU A 283 -4.79 -24.99 -6.46
N ASP A 284 -4.55 -25.59 -5.31
CA ASP A 284 -5.12 -25.14 -4.02
C ASP A 284 -4.64 -23.75 -3.55
N SER A 285 -3.85 -23.02 -4.35
CA SER A 285 -3.30 -21.70 -4.03
C SER A 285 -3.98 -20.56 -4.80
N ILE A 286 -4.39 -19.52 -4.08
CA ILE A 286 -4.80 -18.25 -4.68
C ILE A 286 -3.63 -17.27 -4.53
N PRO A 287 -3.01 -16.81 -5.64
CA PRO A 287 -1.82 -15.95 -5.54
C PRO A 287 -2.16 -14.57 -5.01
N GLU A 288 -3.38 -14.07 -5.24
CA GLU A 288 -3.77 -12.73 -4.80
C GLU A 288 -5.27 -12.61 -4.52
N LEU A 289 -5.63 -12.03 -3.39
CA LEU A 289 -6.99 -11.59 -3.08
C LEU A 289 -6.98 -10.06 -2.99
N ARG A 290 -7.89 -9.39 -3.70
CA ARG A 290 -8.03 -7.93 -3.65
C ARG A 290 -9.41 -7.52 -3.14
N VAL A 291 -9.44 -6.67 -2.14
CA VAL A 291 -10.68 -6.16 -1.57
C VAL A 291 -10.68 -4.65 -1.71
N TYR A 292 -11.69 -4.12 -2.40
CA TYR A 292 -11.80 -2.70 -2.70
C TYR A 292 -13.02 -2.12 -2.01
N HIS A 293 -12.84 -0.99 -1.33
CA HIS A 293 -13.95 -0.19 -0.84
C HIS A 293 -14.00 1.12 -1.63
N THR A 294 -15.12 1.37 -2.28
CA THR A 294 -15.32 2.59 -3.09
C THR A 294 -16.55 3.34 -2.56
N GLY A 295 -16.32 4.40 -1.79
CA GLY A 295 -17.39 5.29 -1.37
C GLY A 295 -17.70 6.28 -2.48
N PHE A 296 -18.86 6.17 -3.14
CA PHE A 296 -19.33 7.20 -4.07
C PHE A 296 -20.23 8.20 -3.32
N SER A 297 -20.28 9.45 -3.79
CA SER A 297 -21.19 10.49 -3.24
C SER A 297 -22.67 10.08 -3.27
N ASN A 298 -23.05 9.18 -4.18
CA ASN A 298 -24.43 8.69 -4.34
C ASN A 298 -24.72 7.39 -3.55
N GLY A 299 -23.83 7.03 -2.63
CA GLY A 299 -23.94 5.87 -1.74
C GLY A 299 -22.66 5.04 -1.68
N GLU A 300 -22.48 4.35 -0.56
CA GLU A 300 -21.33 3.48 -0.34
C GLU A 300 -21.47 2.18 -1.13
N HIS A 301 -20.38 1.77 -1.79
CA HIS A 301 -20.28 0.51 -2.52
C HIS A 301 -19.03 -0.24 -2.09
N VAL A 302 -19.21 -1.41 -1.50
CA VAL A 302 -18.13 -2.36 -1.24
C VAL A 302 -17.99 -3.27 -2.45
N SER A 303 -16.77 -3.39 -2.99
CA SER A 303 -16.49 -4.28 -4.12
C SER A 303 -15.34 -5.24 -3.79
N ILE A 304 -15.65 -6.52 -3.68
CA ILE A 304 -14.66 -7.57 -3.44
C ILE A 304 -14.25 -8.12 -4.80
N ASN A 305 -12.98 -7.99 -5.16
CA ASN A 305 -12.44 -8.47 -6.44
C ASN A 305 -11.47 -9.62 -6.18
N ILE A 306 -11.95 -10.84 -6.34
CA ILE A 306 -11.12 -12.02 -6.17
C ILE A 306 -10.37 -12.24 -7.49
N LEU A 307 -9.05 -12.12 -7.44
CA LEU A 307 -8.17 -12.22 -8.60
C LEU A 307 -7.49 -13.58 -8.60
N HIS A 308 -7.98 -14.52 -9.39
CA HIS A 308 -7.28 -15.78 -9.60
C HIS A 308 -6.35 -15.63 -10.81
N VAL A 309 -5.04 -15.73 -10.59
CA VAL A 309 -4.06 -15.80 -11.69
C VAL A 309 -3.59 -17.25 -11.77
N SER A 310 -4.06 -17.99 -12.78
CA SER A 310 -3.45 -19.27 -13.12
C SER A 310 -2.34 -19.01 -14.13
N GLU A 311 -1.12 -19.48 -13.86
CA GLU A 311 0.02 -19.32 -14.76
C GLU A 311 -0.25 -19.93 -16.16
N SER A 312 -1.15 -20.91 -16.26
CA SER A 312 -1.44 -21.63 -17.49
C SER A 312 -2.65 -21.12 -18.28
N HIS A 313 -3.57 -20.35 -17.69
CA HIS A 313 -4.89 -20.06 -18.31
C HIS A 313 -5.34 -18.59 -18.28
N GLY A 314 -4.48 -17.65 -17.91
CA GLY A 314 -4.84 -16.23 -17.82
C GLY A 314 -5.49 -15.87 -16.49
N CYS A 315 -5.89 -14.60 -16.35
CA CYS A 315 -6.40 -14.05 -15.10
C CYS A 315 -7.93 -14.07 -15.09
N VAL A 316 -8.51 -14.76 -14.11
CA VAL A 316 -9.95 -14.74 -13.84
C VAL A 316 -10.20 -13.75 -12.72
N VAL A 317 -10.94 -12.68 -13.02
CA VAL A 317 -11.32 -11.66 -12.04
C VAL A 317 -12.80 -11.81 -11.73
N THR A 318 -13.11 -12.21 -10.50
CA THR A 318 -14.48 -12.26 -10.01
C THR A 318 -14.77 -11.04 -9.15
N THR A 319 -15.66 -10.18 -9.63
CA THR A 319 -16.03 -8.93 -8.95
C THR A 319 -17.41 -9.06 -8.31
N LEU A 320 -17.46 -9.01 -6.98
CA LEU A 320 -18.67 -9.00 -6.17
C LEU A 320 -18.91 -7.59 -5.64
N LYS A 321 -20.02 -6.94 -6.02
CA LYS A 321 -20.36 -5.58 -5.57
C LYS A 321 -21.61 -5.59 -4.69
N GLN A 322 -21.52 -5.00 -3.50
CA GLN A 322 -22.68 -4.68 -2.66
C GLN A 322 -23.47 -3.54 -3.34
N LYS A 323 -24.81 -3.64 -3.35
CA LYS A 323 -25.81 -2.91 -4.18
C LYS A 323 -26.23 -3.53 -5.54
N TYR A 324 -26.17 -4.86 -5.67
CA TYR A 324 -26.88 -5.67 -6.69
C TYR A 324 -26.41 -5.59 -8.16
N LYS A 325 -25.10 -5.71 -8.44
CA LYS A 325 -24.63 -6.09 -9.80
C LYS A 325 -23.41 -6.98 -9.71
N TYR A 326 -23.47 -8.12 -10.40
CA TYR A 326 -22.34 -9.03 -10.57
C TYR A 326 -21.69 -8.76 -11.94
N SER A 327 -20.37 -8.77 -11.99
CA SER A 327 -19.64 -8.75 -13.26
C SER A 327 -18.50 -9.74 -13.19
N PHE A 328 -18.52 -10.73 -14.07
CA PHE A 328 -17.35 -11.58 -14.32
C PHE A 328 -16.47 -10.85 -15.33
N LEU A 329 -15.20 -10.68 -15.00
CA LEU A 329 -14.21 -10.15 -15.93
C LEU A 329 -13.27 -11.30 -16.27
N HIS A 330 -13.51 -11.92 -17.43
CA HIS A 330 -12.61 -12.93 -17.94
C HIS A 330 -11.57 -12.25 -18.82
N LYS A 331 -10.28 -12.39 -18.48
CA LYS A 331 -9.19 -11.89 -19.32
C LYS A 331 -8.60 -13.04 -20.12
N THR A 332 -9.03 -13.17 -21.38
CA THR A 332 -8.39 -14.04 -22.38
C THR A 332 -7.33 -13.24 -23.14
N GLY A 333 -6.04 -13.59 -22.98
CA GLY A 333 -4.96 -13.08 -23.84
C GLY A 333 -4.02 -12.01 -23.25
N THR A 334 -2.91 -11.78 -23.95
CA THR A 334 -1.81 -10.86 -23.58
C THR A 334 -2.10 -9.39 -23.89
N SER A 335 -3.01 -9.09 -24.82
CA SER A 335 -3.51 -7.73 -25.05
C SER A 335 -4.55 -7.38 -23.98
N GLY A 336 -4.37 -6.30 -23.23
CA GLY A 336 -5.17 -5.92 -22.06
C GLY A 336 -6.65 -5.57 -22.28
N GLN A 337 -7.36 -6.31 -23.12
CA GLN A 337 -8.81 -6.19 -23.33
C GLN A 337 -9.55 -7.06 -22.31
N TYR A 338 -10.63 -6.52 -21.76
CA TYR A 338 -11.42 -7.15 -20.71
C TYR A 338 -12.84 -7.42 -21.22
N ASP A 339 -13.25 -8.68 -21.26
CA ASP A 339 -14.66 -9.02 -21.51
C ASP A 339 -15.38 -9.09 -20.18
N SER A 340 -16.35 -8.18 -19.99
CA SER A 340 -17.19 -8.15 -18.81
C SER A 340 -18.53 -8.83 -19.08
N VAL A 341 -18.82 -9.94 -18.38
CA VAL A 341 -20.14 -10.56 -18.34
C VAL A 341 -20.91 -9.99 -17.16
N LEU A 342 -21.85 -9.09 -17.44
CA LEU A 342 -22.69 -8.44 -16.43
C LEU A 342 -23.92 -9.30 -16.13
N VAL A 343 -24.02 -9.84 -14.91
CA VAL A 343 -25.25 -10.49 -14.42
C VAL A 343 -26.00 -9.49 -13.54
N LYS A 344 -27.07 -8.90 -14.09
CA LYS A 344 -27.98 -8.01 -13.35
C LYS A 344 -29.04 -8.86 -12.64
N ARG A 345 -29.20 -8.67 -11.33
CA ARG A 345 -30.37 -9.14 -10.60
C ARG A 345 -31.37 -7.99 -10.52
N THR A 346 -32.50 -8.09 -11.20
CA THR A 346 -33.63 -7.17 -11.02
C THR A 346 -34.34 -7.56 -9.72
N THR A 347 -34.13 -6.80 -8.66
CA THR A 347 -35.02 -6.84 -7.50
C THR A 347 -36.33 -6.18 -7.92
N GLY A 348 -37.39 -6.97 -8.06
CA GLY A 348 -38.74 -6.42 -8.20
C GLY A 348 -39.06 -5.60 -6.95
N SER A 349 -39.34 -4.32 -7.14
CA SER A 349 -39.99 -3.50 -6.11
C SER A 349 -41.42 -3.99 -5.96
N ASN A 350 -41.77 -4.51 -4.79
CA ASN A 350 -43.16 -4.61 -4.36
C ASN A 350 -43.57 -3.33 -3.64
#